data_AF-A0A4R0GKM5-F1
#
_entry.id   AF-A0A4R0GKM5-F1
#
_cell.length_a   1.000
_cell.length_b   1.000
_cell.length_c   1.000
_cell.angle_alpha   90.00
_cell.angle_beta   90.00
_cell.angle_gamma   90.00
#
_symmetry.space_group_name_H-M   'P 1'
#
loop_
_entity.id
_entity.type
_entity.pdbx_description
1 polymer ?
#
loop_
_entity_poly.entity_id
_entity_poly.type
_entity_poly.pdbx_seq_one_letter_code
_entity_poly.pdbx_strand_id
1 'polypeptide(L)'
;MSSRDDPDQTYREFTEAVNMKPGELSTWLETEESKHVGWRGGSKGGESVGHQSGRRIIDLLRRKRDQLTEADFKHMRKVVGYVRRHMAQRPSGDVRATRWRYSLMNWGHDPVKAPLPPPGGPSRKALQRHGAPPKERRTRRVG
;
A
#
# COMPACT_ATOMS: atom_id res chain seq x y z
N MET A 1 -19.28 -16.90 -5.39
CA MET A 1 -18.35 -15.83 -4.96
C MET A 1 -17.62 -15.35 -6.19
N SER A 2 -17.68 -14.06 -6.50
CA SER A 2 -16.93 -13.54 -7.65
C SER A 2 -15.44 -13.67 -7.35
N SER A 3 -14.60 -13.86 -8.36
CA SER A 3 -13.13 -13.92 -8.19
C SER A 3 -12.53 -12.66 -7.54
N ARG A 4 -13.30 -11.57 -7.37
CA ARG A 4 -12.88 -10.37 -6.63
C ARG A 4 -13.07 -10.47 -5.11
N ASP A 5 -13.77 -11.49 -4.62
CA ASP A 5 -14.08 -11.67 -3.20
C ASP A 5 -13.25 -12.79 -2.57
N ASP A 6 -12.33 -13.41 -3.32
CA ASP A 6 -11.40 -14.41 -2.77
C ASP A 6 -10.42 -13.73 -1.78
N PRO A 7 -10.46 -14.10 -0.48
CA PRO A 7 -9.57 -13.56 0.54
C PRO A 7 -8.09 -13.82 0.23
N ASP A 8 -7.78 -14.96 -0.39
CA ASP A 8 -6.40 -15.36 -0.68
C ASP A 8 -5.80 -14.51 -1.80
N GLN A 9 -6.57 -14.33 -2.89
CA GLN A 9 -6.22 -13.39 -3.94
C GLN A 9 -6.11 -11.96 -3.40
N THR A 10 -7.07 -11.52 -2.56
CA THR A 10 -7.05 -10.17 -1.98
C THR A 10 -5.79 -9.94 -1.16
N TYR A 11 -5.40 -10.89 -0.32
CA TYR A 11 -4.20 -10.80 0.50
C TYR A 11 -2.92 -10.75 -0.34
N ARG A 12 -2.83 -11.60 -1.38
CA ARG A 12 -1.70 -11.59 -2.33
C ARG A 12 -1.58 -10.23 -3.02
N GLU A 13 -2.67 -9.73 -3.61
CA GLU A 13 -2.65 -8.44 -4.31
C GLU A 13 -2.33 -7.27 -3.37
N PHE A 14 -2.79 -7.33 -2.11
CA PHE A 14 -2.46 -6.34 -1.09
C PHE A 14 -0.97 -6.33 -0.75
N THR A 15 -0.38 -7.50 -0.54
CA THR A 15 1.06 -7.63 -0.22
C THR A 15 1.96 -7.30 -1.41
N GLU A 16 1.47 -7.42 -2.65
CA GLU A 16 2.14 -6.88 -3.85
C GLU A 16 2.03 -5.35 -3.96
N ALA A 17 0.88 -4.78 -3.59
CA ALA A 17 0.62 -3.35 -3.69
C ALA A 17 1.32 -2.55 -2.57
N VAL A 18 1.40 -3.07 -1.36
CA VAL A 18 2.02 -2.40 -0.21
C VAL A 18 3.48 -2.84 -0.09
N ASN A 19 4.40 -1.95 -0.46
CA ASN A 19 5.84 -2.22 -0.51
C ASN A 19 6.66 -1.50 0.58
N MET A 20 6.00 -0.71 1.45
CA MET A 20 6.60 -0.09 2.62
C MET A 20 6.45 -1.00 3.84
N LYS A 21 7.52 -1.13 4.64
CA LYS A 21 7.46 -1.89 5.89
C LYS A 21 6.64 -1.13 6.95
N PRO A 22 6.07 -1.81 7.97
CA PRO A 22 5.30 -1.14 9.02
C PRO A 22 6.03 0.02 9.70
N GLY A 23 7.33 -0.15 10.02
CA GLY A 23 8.15 0.91 10.62
C GLY A 23 8.40 2.08 9.68
N GLU A 24 8.68 1.80 8.40
CA GLU A 24 8.89 2.83 7.37
C GLU A 24 7.62 3.64 7.13
N LEU A 25 6.47 2.97 7.00
CA LEU A 25 5.18 3.64 6.87
C LEU A 25 4.83 4.44 8.13
N SER A 26 5.13 3.92 9.33
CA SER A 26 4.91 4.66 10.58
C SER A 26 5.70 5.98 10.60
N THR A 27 7.00 5.92 10.32
CA THR A 27 7.86 7.12 10.25
C THR A 27 7.38 8.08 9.17
N TRP A 28 6.97 7.58 8.01
CA TRP A 28 6.41 8.42 6.96
C TRP A 28 5.13 9.15 7.43
N LEU A 29 4.23 8.44 8.12
CA LEU A 29 2.96 9.03 8.57
C LEU A 29 3.15 10.17 9.58
N GLU A 30 4.26 10.19 10.32
CA GLU A 30 4.58 11.24 11.28
C GLU A 30 5.01 12.56 10.63
N THR A 31 5.37 12.55 9.33
CA THR A 31 5.82 13.74 8.58
C THR A 31 4.68 14.72 8.31
N GLU A 32 5.05 16.00 8.11
CA GLU A 32 4.08 17.03 7.73
C GLU A 32 3.54 16.77 6.31
N GLU A 33 4.39 16.34 5.37
CA GLU A 33 4.00 16.02 4.01
C GLU A 33 2.87 14.98 3.97
N SER A 34 3.00 13.93 4.79
CA SER A 34 1.99 12.89 4.96
C SER A 34 0.67 13.46 5.49
N LYS A 35 0.70 14.31 6.52
CA LYS A 35 -0.50 14.92 7.13
C LYS A 35 -1.23 15.90 6.19
N HIS A 36 -0.50 16.52 5.26
CA HIS A 36 -1.01 17.56 4.35
C HIS A 36 -1.42 17.06 2.95
N VAL A 37 -1.16 15.79 2.63
CA VAL A 37 -1.53 15.20 1.33
C VAL A 37 -2.80 14.36 1.40
N GLY A 38 -3.58 14.39 0.31
CA GLY A 38 -4.77 13.57 0.12
C GLY A 38 -6.10 14.30 0.36
N TRP A 39 -7.19 13.57 0.10
CA TRP A 39 -8.56 14.06 0.22
C TRP A 39 -9.07 13.95 1.66
N ARG A 40 -9.67 15.01 2.20
CA ARG A 40 -10.16 15.07 3.58
C ARG A 40 -11.65 14.74 3.74
N GLY A 41 -12.44 14.74 2.66
CA GLY A 41 -13.78 14.14 2.62
C GLY A 41 -14.74 14.53 3.73
N GLY A 42 -14.66 15.77 4.24
CA GLY A 42 -15.53 16.26 5.31
C GLY A 42 -15.28 15.62 6.69
N SER A 43 -14.13 14.99 6.93
CA SER A 43 -13.79 14.43 8.24
C SER A 43 -13.70 15.56 9.28
N LYS A 44 -14.38 15.39 10.43
CA LYS A 44 -14.44 16.38 11.51
C LYS A 44 -13.08 16.71 12.15
N GLY A 45 -12.02 15.97 11.81
CA GLY A 45 -10.67 16.12 12.35
C GLY A 45 -9.61 16.60 11.34
N GLY A 46 -9.98 16.97 10.12
CA GLY A 46 -9.04 17.51 9.12
C GLY A 46 -8.02 16.50 8.56
N GLU A 47 -8.07 15.25 8.99
CA GLU A 47 -7.19 14.19 8.50
C GLU A 47 -7.61 13.70 7.11
N SER A 48 -6.63 13.42 6.24
CA SER A 48 -6.89 12.83 4.93
C SER A 48 -7.24 11.34 5.03
N VAL A 49 -8.11 10.89 4.11
CA VAL A 49 -8.49 9.47 3.98
C VAL A 49 -7.28 8.57 3.74
N GLY A 50 -6.27 9.09 3.03
CA GLY A 50 -5.03 8.35 2.79
C GLY A 50 -4.22 8.16 4.06
N HIS A 51 -4.03 9.23 4.83
CA HIS A 51 -3.30 9.16 6.10
C HIS A 51 -3.95 8.18 7.08
N GLN A 52 -5.29 8.22 7.19
CA GLN A 52 -6.05 7.26 8.00
C GLN A 52 -5.88 5.83 7.48
N SER A 53 -5.87 5.65 6.17
CA SER A 53 -5.62 4.34 5.54
C SER A 53 -4.23 3.81 5.88
N GLY A 54 -3.21 4.67 5.89
CA GLY A 54 -1.85 4.30 6.25
C GLY A 54 -1.75 3.68 7.64
N ARG A 55 -2.40 4.29 8.64
CA ARG A 55 -2.44 3.71 10.00
C ARG A 55 -3.09 2.33 10.01
N ARG A 56 -4.21 2.18 9.30
CA ARG A 56 -4.87 0.88 9.20
C ARG A 56 -4.01 -0.16 8.48
N ILE A 57 -3.25 0.23 7.47
CA ILE A 57 -2.30 -0.66 6.78
C ILE A 57 -1.23 -1.15 7.77
N ILE A 58 -0.68 -0.30 8.63
CA ILE A 58 0.28 -0.70 9.67
C ILE A 58 -0.33 -1.79 10.56
N ASP A 59 -1.56 -1.63 11.01
CA ASP A 59 -2.25 -2.63 11.84
C ASP A 59 -2.44 -3.95 11.09
N LEU A 60 -2.85 -3.89 9.82
CA LEU A 60 -3.04 -5.07 8.98
C LEU A 60 -1.74 -5.84 8.74
N LEU A 61 -0.63 -5.13 8.51
CA LEU A 61 0.69 -5.75 8.31
C LEU A 61 1.23 -6.42 9.59
N ARG A 62 0.71 -6.07 10.77
CA ARG A 62 1.09 -6.67 12.06
C ARG A 62 0.22 -7.85 12.47
N ARG A 63 -0.96 -8.01 11.86
CA ARG A 63 -1.90 -9.10 12.16
C ARG A 63 -1.47 -10.41 11.51
N LYS A 64 -1.81 -11.53 12.15
CA LYS A 64 -1.72 -12.85 11.53
C LYS A 64 -2.89 -13.03 10.54
N ARG A 65 -2.70 -13.90 9.54
CA ARG A 65 -3.68 -14.11 8.46
C ARG A 65 -5.01 -14.67 8.96
N ASP A 66 -4.98 -15.52 9.97
CA ASP A 66 -6.15 -16.11 10.65
C ASP A 66 -6.94 -15.10 11.50
N GLN A 67 -6.37 -13.92 11.77
CA GLN A 67 -7.01 -12.83 12.51
C GLN A 67 -7.68 -11.80 11.60
N LEU A 68 -7.59 -11.96 10.28
CA LEU A 68 -8.16 -11.02 9.32
C LEU A 68 -9.68 -11.20 9.21
N THR A 69 -10.39 -10.09 9.28
CA THR A 69 -11.85 -10.05 9.15
C THR A 69 -12.28 -9.69 7.72
N GLU A 70 -13.55 -9.91 7.37
CA GLU A 70 -14.10 -9.45 6.08
C GLU A 70 -13.93 -7.94 5.89
N ALA A 71 -14.05 -7.15 6.97
CA ALA A 71 -13.81 -5.72 6.94
C ALA A 71 -12.36 -5.38 6.57
N ASP A 72 -11.40 -6.23 6.96
CA ASP A 72 -9.98 -6.08 6.62
C ASP A 72 -9.72 -6.40 5.16
N PHE A 73 -10.28 -7.50 4.64
CA PHE A 73 -10.21 -7.82 3.22
C PHE A 73 -10.86 -6.73 2.35
N LYS A 74 -12.01 -6.17 2.78
CA LYS A 74 -12.63 -5.02 2.11
C LYS A 74 -11.69 -3.80 2.07
N HIS A 75 -10.96 -3.54 3.15
CA HIS A 75 -9.97 -2.46 3.18
C HIS A 75 -8.77 -2.76 2.27
N MET A 76 -8.25 -3.99 2.29
CA MET A 76 -7.18 -4.42 1.40
C MET A 76 -7.55 -4.21 -0.09
N ARG A 77 -8.76 -4.59 -0.50
CA ARG A 77 -9.26 -4.32 -1.86
C ARG A 77 -9.28 -2.82 -2.19
N LYS A 78 -9.69 -1.98 -1.22
CA LYS A 78 -9.67 -0.52 -1.37
C LYS A 78 -8.24 0.00 -1.59
N VAL A 79 -7.27 -0.50 -0.82
CA VAL A 79 -5.85 -0.14 -0.94
C VAL A 79 -5.31 -0.54 -2.32
N VAL A 80 -5.51 -1.79 -2.73
CA VAL A 80 -5.09 -2.29 -4.05
C VAL A 80 -5.69 -1.45 -5.18
N GLY A 81 -6.98 -1.18 -5.12
CA GLY A 81 -7.68 -0.37 -6.12
C GLY A 81 -7.21 1.09 -6.14
N TYR A 82 -6.81 1.66 -4.99
CA TYR A 82 -6.22 2.99 -4.92
C TYR A 82 -4.84 3.02 -5.57
N VAL A 83 -3.91 2.15 -5.12
CA VAL A 83 -2.53 2.09 -5.62
C VAL A 83 -2.51 1.89 -7.13
N ARG A 84 -3.27 0.92 -7.66
CA ARG A 84 -3.33 0.65 -9.11
C ARG A 84 -3.78 1.85 -9.94
N ARG A 85 -4.84 2.54 -9.50
CA ARG A 85 -5.37 3.72 -10.19
C ARG A 85 -4.43 4.91 -10.10
N HIS A 86 -3.86 5.15 -8.92
CA HIS A 86 -3.00 6.32 -8.72
C HIS A 86 -1.64 6.13 -9.40
N MET A 87 -1.10 4.90 -9.47
CA MET A 87 0.05 4.56 -10.30
C MET A 87 -0.20 4.81 -11.80
N ALA A 88 -1.42 4.63 -12.28
CA ALA A 88 -1.80 4.93 -13.67
C ALA A 88 -1.68 6.43 -14.00
N GLN A 89 -1.87 7.27 -12.98
CA GLN A 89 -1.87 8.73 -13.05
C GLN A 89 -0.47 9.32 -12.79
N ARG A 90 0.59 8.52 -13.00
CA ARG A 90 1.97 8.96 -12.80
C ARG A 90 2.25 10.24 -13.61
N PRO A 91 2.70 11.34 -12.96
CA PRO A 91 3.13 12.54 -13.69
C PRO A 91 4.45 12.29 -14.42
N SER A 92 4.69 13.07 -15.47
CA SER A 92 6.00 13.11 -16.14
C SER A 92 7.06 13.76 -15.24
N GLY A 93 8.34 13.52 -15.55
CA GLY A 93 9.47 14.11 -14.82
C GLY A 93 9.84 13.37 -13.52
N ASP A 94 10.57 14.09 -12.65
CA ASP A 94 10.97 13.60 -11.34
C ASP A 94 9.77 13.60 -10.38
N VAL A 95 9.53 12.44 -9.78
CA VAL A 95 8.38 12.20 -8.91
C VAL A 95 8.78 12.12 -7.43
N ARG A 96 10.07 12.22 -7.10
CA ARG A 96 10.60 11.97 -5.74
C ARG A 96 9.99 12.86 -4.67
N ALA A 97 9.73 14.12 -4.97
CA ALA A 97 9.17 15.09 -4.02
C ALA A 97 7.82 15.64 -4.50
N THR A 98 6.87 14.75 -4.78
CA THR A 98 5.57 15.14 -5.35
C THR A 98 4.40 14.68 -4.49
N ARG A 99 3.30 15.44 -4.54
CA ARG A 99 2.03 15.06 -3.90
C ARG A 99 1.52 13.69 -4.39
N TRP A 100 1.82 13.33 -5.64
CA TRP A 100 1.50 12.01 -6.19
C TRP A 100 2.21 10.87 -5.41
N ARG A 101 3.54 10.97 -5.25
CA ARG A 101 4.32 9.98 -4.49
C ARG A 101 3.88 9.96 -3.03
N TYR A 102 3.78 11.13 -2.40
CA TYR A 102 3.40 11.25 -1.00
C TYR A 102 2.02 10.66 -0.72
N SER A 103 1.07 10.86 -1.65
CA SER A 103 -0.24 10.22 -1.55
C SER A 103 -0.16 8.71 -1.68
N LEU A 104 0.66 8.16 -2.58
CA LEU A 104 0.89 6.70 -2.66
C LEU A 104 1.53 6.15 -1.37
N MET A 105 2.46 6.89 -0.78
CA MET A 105 3.13 6.49 0.46
C MET A 105 2.17 6.46 1.65
N ASN A 106 1.19 7.37 1.72
CA ASN A 106 0.10 7.29 2.71
C ASN A 106 -0.72 5.99 2.56
N TRP A 107 -0.70 5.36 1.39
CA TRP A 107 -1.35 4.08 1.12
C TRP A 107 -0.36 2.90 1.14
N GLY A 108 0.82 3.08 1.75
CA GLY A 108 1.83 2.03 1.94
C GLY A 108 2.61 1.65 0.69
N HIS A 109 2.50 2.43 -0.40
CA HIS A 109 3.23 2.20 -1.63
C HIS A 109 4.21 3.35 -1.90
N ASP A 110 5.51 3.07 -1.90
CA ASP A 110 6.51 3.99 -2.42
C ASP A 110 6.90 3.59 -3.85
N PRO A 111 6.49 4.37 -4.86
CA PRO A 111 6.72 4.05 -6.26
C PRO A 111 8.20 4.10 -6.69
N VAL A 112 9.08 4.74 -5.92
CA VAL A 112 10.52 4.83 -6.29
C VAL A 112 11.37 3.69 -5.72
N LYS A 113 10.76 2.71 -5.04
CA LYS A 113 11.44 1.49 -4.59
C LYS A 113 11.67 0.47 -5.72
N ALA A 114 11.08 0.70 -6.89
CA ALA A 114 11.26 -0.09 -8.10
C ALA A 114 11.32 0.83 -9.33
N PRO A 115 11.82 0.34 -10.49
CA PRO A 115 11.78 1.10 -11.74
C PRO A 115 10.34 1.52 -12.10
N LEU A 116 10.15 2.81 -12.37
CA LEU A 116 8.83 3.36 -12.67
C LEU A 116 8.32 2.91 -14.04
N PRO A 117 7.03 2.54 -14.17
CA PRO A 117 6.42 2.29 -15.48
C PRO A 117 6.34 3.61 -16.28
N PRO A 118 6.35 3.56 -17.63
CA PRO A 118 6.23 4.77 -18.45
C PRO A 118 4.94 5.53 -18.11
N PRO A 119 4.94 6.89 -18.15
CA PRO A 119 3.72 7.67 -17.95
C PRO A 119 2.63 7.22 -18.93
N GLY A 120 1.41 7.01 -18.42
CA GLY A 120 0.28 6.54 -19.25
C GLY A 120 0.30 5.05 -19.66
N GLY A 121 1.25 4.25 -19.18
CA GLY A 121 1.30 2.80 -19.46
C GLY A 121 0.27 1.97 -18.66
N PRO A 122 -0.11 0.77 -19.13
CA PRO A 122 -1.10 -0.06 -18.45
C PRO A 122 -0.62 -0.52 -17.07
N SER A 123 -1.26 -0.02 -16.01
CA SER A 123 -0.93 -0.25 -14.58
C SER A 123 -0.79 -1.72 -14.18
N ARG A 124 -1.31 -2.66 -14.98
CA ARG A 124 -1.28 -4.09 -14.69
C ARG A 124 0.12 -4.70 -14.68
N LYS A 125 1.05 -4.22 -15.53
CA LYS A 125 2.38 -4.83 -15.67
C LYS A 125 3.38 -4.39 -14.59
N ALA A 126 3.11 -3.29 -13.88
CA ALA A 126 4.05 -2.72 -12.91
C ALA A 126 4.11 -3.49 -11.58
N LEU A 127 2.99 -4.09 -11.14
CA LEU A 127 2.92 -4.84 -9.87
C LEU A 127 3.43 -6.29 -9.99
N GLN A 128 3.58 -6.82 -11.20
CA GLN A 128 3.97 -8.22 -11.44
C GLN A 128 5.48 -8.49 -11.28
N ARG A 129 6.29 -7.50 -10.87
CA ARG A 129 7.76 -7.61 -10.80
C ARG A 129 8.35 -7.86 -9.41
N HIS A 130 7.53 -8.27 -8.43
CA HIS A 130 8.04 -8.73 -7.13
C HIS A 130 7.51 -10.11 -6.75
N GLY A 131 8.04 -11.12 -7.45
CA GLY A 131 7.95 -12.53 -7.03
C GLY A 131 9.21 -12.96 -6.31
N ALA A 132 9.31 -12.67 -5.01
CA ALA A 132 10.10 -13.45 -4.05
C ALA A 132 9.76 -13.00 -2.62
N PRO A 133 8.97 -13.77 -1.85
CA PRO A 133 8.83 -13.52 -0.42
C PRO A 133 10.20 -13.66 0.28
N PRO A 134 10.47 -12.90 1.37
CA PRO A 134 11.68 -13.09 2.16
C PRO A 134 11.74 -14.55 2.65
N LYS A 135 12.86 -15.24 2.41
CA LYS A 135 13.09 -16.59 2.96
C LYS A 135 12.92 -16.53 4.48
N GLU A 136 12.03 -17.38 4.98
CA GLU A 136 11.67 -17.52 6.39
C GLU A 136 12.92 -17.66 7.28
N ARG A 137 12.84 -17.03 8.45
CA ARG A 137 13.73 -17.28 9.59
C ARG A 137 13.68 -18.77 9.92
N ARG A 138 14.73 -19.50 9.55
CA ARG A 138 14.97 -20.87 9.97
C ARG A 138 15.10 -20.90 11.49
N THR A 139 14.10 -21.43 12.17
CA THR A 139 14.17 -21.84 13.56
C THR A 139 15.27 -22.89 13.71
N ARG A 140 16.36 -22.53 14.41
CA ARG A 140 17.27 -23.53 14.96
C ARG A 140 16.59 -24.13 16.20
N ARG A 141 15.99 -25.31 16.06
CA ARG A 141 16.01 -26.30 17.14
C ARG A 141 17.25 -27.16 16.89
N VAL A 142 18.18 -27.12 17.82
CA VAL A 142 19.19 -28.17 17.98
C VAL A 142 18.88 -28.77 19.34
N GLY A 143 18.74 -30.10 19.35
CA GLY A 143 18.61 -30.89 20.57
C GLY A 143 19.94 -31.08 21.27
#